data_AF-A0A183GRG9-F1
#
_entry.id   AF-A0A183GRG9-F1
#
_cell.length_a   1.000
_cell.length_b   1.000
_cell.length_c   1.000
_cell.angle_alpha   90.00
_cell.angle_beta   90.00
_cell.angle_gamma   90.00
#
_symmetry.space_group_name_H-M   'P 1'
#
loop_
_entity.id
_entity.type
_entity.pdbx_description
1 polymer ?
#
loop_
_entity_poly.entity_id
_entity_poly.type
_entity_poly.pdbx_seq_one_letter_code
_entity_poly.pdbx_strand_id
1 'polypeptide(L)'
;MVGDYFFTCDSIWLADQFRKDESRSGKVYIYYFDQPSSANPWPKWTGVMHGYEIEYVFGVPIYNESAGYTKREQVLSDKIIQYWSSFATDGIPRLRDRKSTDIWPEYDGVNNTR
;
A
#
# COMPACT_ATOMS: atom_id res chain seq x y z
N MET A 1 -15.35 -10.33 -8.22
CA MET A 1 -16.50 -9.59 -8.78
C MET A 1 -16.83 -8.35 -7.99
N VAL A 2 -17.34 -8.41 -6.74
CA VAL A 2 -17.74 -7.20 -5.98
C VAL A 2 -16.55 -6.25 -5.76
N GLY A 3 -15.41 -6.78 -5.29
CA GLY A 3 -14.19 -5.97 -5.08
C GLY A 3 -13.66 -5.34 -6.37
N ASP A 4 -13.67 -6.10 -7.47
CA ASP A 4 -13.24 -5.61 -8.78
C ASP A 4 -14.12 -4.48 -9.28
N TYR A 5 -15.45 -4.67 -9.21
CA TYR A 5 -16.45 -3.73 -9.71
C TYR A 5 -16.49 -2.42 -8.94
N PHE A 6 -16.32 -2.44 -7.62
CA PHE A 6 -16.45 -1.24 -6.80
C PHE A 6 -15.13 -0.56 -6.40
N PHE A 7 -13.98 -1.24 -6.53
CA PHE A 7 -12.72 -0.71 -6.01
C PHE A 7 -11.55 -0.93 -6.97
N THR A 8 -11.23 -2.18 -7.31
CA THR A 8 -9.96 -2.49 -7.97
C THR A 8 -9.91 -1.99 -9.40
N CYS A 9 -10.93 -2.26 -10.22
CA CYS A 9 -10.94 -1.83 -11.62
C CYS A 9 -10.99 -0.30 -11.75
N ASP A 10 -11.80 0.37 -10.92
CA ASP A 10 -11.90 1.83 -10.93
C ASP A 10 -10.60 2.50 -10.48
N SER A 11 -9.90 1.93 -9.49
CA SER A 11 -8.60 2.43 -9.02
C SER A 11 -7.51 2.29 -10.11
N ILE A 12 -7.47 1.15 -10.81
CA ILE A 12 -6.55 0.93 -11.93
C ILE A 12 -6.90 1.84 -13.12
N TRP A 13 -8.18 1.98 -13.43
CA TRP A 13 -8.64 2.89 -14.49
C TRP A 13 -8.23 4.33 -14.19
N LEU A 14 -8.42 4.79 -12.96
CA LEU A 14 -8.03 6.12 -12.52
C LEU A 14 -6.51 6.33 -12.66
N ALA A 15 -5.71 5.37 -12.19
CA ALA A 15 -4.25 5.40 -12.34
C ALA A 15 -3.82 5.52 -13.81
N ASP A 16 -4.49 4.80 -14.72
CA ASP A 16 -4.23 4.88 -16.15
C ASP A 16 -4.65 6.23 -16.76
N GLN A 17 -5.74 6.85 -16.29
CA GLN A 17 -6.11 8.21 -16.72
C GLN A 17 -5.07 9.25 -16.28
N PHE A 18 -4.61 9.19 -15.02
CA PHE A 18 -3.56 10.10 -14.53
C PHE A 18 -2.25 9.94 -15.30
N ARG A 19 -1.86 8.71 -15.63
CA ARG A 19 -0.65 8.43 -16.41
C ARG A 19 -0.72 8.96 -17.84
N LYS A 20 -1.89 8.90 -18.48
CA LYS A 20 -2.10 9.32 -19.88
C LYS A 20 -2.28 10.83 -20.05
N ASP A 21 -2.58 11.55 -18.97
CA ASP A 21 -2.78 13.00 -19.01
C ASP A 21 -1.43 13.73 -19.09
N GLU A 22 -0.96 13.96 -20.32
CA GLU A 22 0.31 14.67 -20.59
C GLU A 22 0.34 16.12 -20.04
N SER A 23 -0.82 16.69 -19.69
CA SER A 23 -0.89 18.01 -19.06
C SER A 23 -0.53 17.98 -17.56
N ARG A 24 -0.51 16.78 -16.95
CA ARG A 24 -0.15 16.55 -15.55
C ARG A 24 1.23 15.89 -15.48
N SER A 25 2.21 16.57 -14.88
CA SER A 25 3.56 16.03 -14.68
C SER A 25 3.70 15.09 -13.46
N GLY A 26 2.60 14.49 -13.00
CA GLY A 26 2.57 13.70 -11.78
C GLY A 26 2.91 12.24 -12.01
N LYS A 27 3.86 11.70 -11.25
CA LYS A 27 4.16 10.26 -11.22
C LYS A 27 3.05 9.51 -10.49
N VAL A 28 2.68 8.34 -11.01
CA VAL A 28 1.64 7.49 -10.42
C VAL A 28 2.30 6.27 -9.78
N TYR A 29 1.88 5.92 -8.56
CA TYR A 29 2.33 4.71 -7.87
C TYR A 29 1.10 3.94 -7.40
N ILE A 30 1.13 2.63 -7.58
CA ILE A 30 0.04 1.73 -7.18
C ILE A 30 0.57 0.67 -6.22
N TYR A 31 -0.28 0.22 -5.29
CA TYR A 31 0.03 -0.91 -4.42
C TYR A 31 -1.17 -1.84 -4.29
N TYR A 32 -0.88 -3.10 -3.97
CA TYR A 32 -1.85 -4.10 -3.56
C TYR A 32 -1.47 -4.56 -2.15
N PHE A 33 -2.38 -4.38 -1.18
CA PHE A 33 -2.13 -4.75 0.20
C PHE A 33 -2.69 -6.15 0.47
N ASP A 34 -1.81 -7.09 0.83
CA ASP A 34 -2.12 -8.52 0.91
C ASP A 34 -1.79 -9.15 2.27
N GLN A 35 -1.49 -8.34 3.30
CA GLN A 35 -1.15 -8.83 4.63
C GLN A 35 -2.42 -9.14 5.46
N PRO A 36 -2.70 -10.42 5.79
CA PRO A 36 -3.71 -10.76 6.78
C PRO A 36 -3.20 -10.42 8.18
N SER A 37 -3.87 -9.48 8.86
CA SER A 37 -3.50 -9.02 10.20
C SER A 37 -3.67 -10.15 11.24
N SER A 38 -2.67 -10.37 12.10
CA SER A 38 -2.75 -11.33 13.22
C SER A 38 -3.78 -10.92 14.27
N ALA A 39 -4.04 -9.63 14.37
CA ALA A 39 -5.05 -9.04 15.26
C ALA A 39 -6.47 -9.07 14.65
N ASN A 40 -6.64 -9.60 13.43
CA ASN A 40 -7.92 -9.60 12.73
C ASN A 40 -8.94 -10.53 13.44
N PRO A 41 -10.10 -9.99 13.91
CA PRO A 41 -11.11 -10.81 14.58
C PRO A 41 -11.98 -11.63 13.62
N TRP A 42 -11.89 -11.39 12.30
CA TRP A 42 -12.75 -12.03 11.32
C TRP A 42 -12.28 -13.46 10.95
N PRO A 43 -13.19 -14.31 10.46
CA PRO A 43 -12.83 -15.65 9.99
C PRO A 43 -11.74 -15.63 8.91
N LYS A 44 -10.80 -16.57 8.94
CA LYS A 44 -9.65 -16.61 8.00
C LYS A 44 -10.02 -16.56 6.51
N TRP A 45 -11.22 -17.02 6.12
CA TRP A 45 -11.68 -17.04 4.73
C TRP A 45 -11.97 -15.64 4.17
N THR A 46 -12.12 -14.62 5.03
CA THR A 46 -12.33 -13.24 4.57
C THR A 46 -11.10 -12.63 3.93
N GLY A 47 -9.91 -13.21 4.17
CA GLY A 47 -8.64 -12.68 3.67
C GLY A 47 -8.39 -11.27 4.19
N VAL A 48 -7.92 -10.39 3.29
CA VAL A 48 -7.67 -8.97 3.57
C VAL A 48 -8.85 -8.16 3.06
N MET A 49 -9.62 -7.60 3.99
CA MET A 49 -10.81 -6.81 3.67
C MET A 49 -10.46 -5.34 3.49
N HIS A 50 -11.39 -4.61 2.88
CA HIS A 50 -11.28 -3.17 2.67
C HIS A 50 -11.00 -2.43 3.99
N GLY A 51 -9.98 -1.55 3.99
CA GLY A 51 -9.61 -0.70 5.12
C GLY A 51 -8.65 -1.33 6.13
N TYR A 52 -8.26 -2.60 5.96
CA TYR A 52 -7.33 -3.26 6.89
C TYR A 52 -5.88 -2.80 6.75
N GLU A 53 -5.53 -2.11 5.66
CA GLU A 53 -4.24 -1.43 5.51
C GLU A 53 -4.11 -0.21 6.42
N ILE A 54 -5.23 0.39 6.85
CA ILE A 54 -5.27 1.63 7.66
C ILE A 54 -4.47 1.44 8.95
N GLU A 55 -4.60 0.29 9.61
CA GLU A 55 -3.85 -0.04 10.83
C GLU A 55 -2.33 0.10 10.62
N TYR A 56 -1.84 -0.33 9.46
CA TYR A 56 -0.43 -0.31 9.12
C TYR A 56 0.05 1.08 8.72
N VAL A 57 -0.78 1.85 8.00
CA VAL A 57 -0.48 3.24 7.63
C VAL A 57 -0.34 4.13 8.87
N PHE A 58 -1.14 3.89 9.91
CA PHE A 58 -1.13 4.66 11.15
C PHE A 58 -0.25 4.08 12.26
N GLY A 59 0.48 3.00 12.01
CA GLY A 59 1.43 2.47 12.99
C GLY A 59 0.83 1.63 14.12
N VAL A 60 -0.43 1.19 14.00
CA VAL A 60 -1.09 0.37 15.02
C VAL A 60 -0.27 -0.87 15.40
N PRO A 61 0.32 -1.62 14.45
CA PRO A 61 1.19 -2.75 14.80
C PRO A 61 2.38 -2.40 15.68
N ILE A 62 2.88 -1.15 15.59
CA ILE A 62 4.07 -0.67 16.29
C ILE A 62 3.74 -0.26 17.72
N TYR A 63 2.67 0.52 17.93
CA TYR A 63 2.36 1.07 19.26
C TYR A 63 1.40 0.21 20.08
N ASN A 64 0.62 -0.67 19.46
CA ASN A 64 -0.36 -1.50 20.16
C ASN A 64 0.21 -2.87 20.53
N GLU A 65 0.92 -2.92 21.65
CA GLU A 65 1.55 -4.15 22.15
C GLU A 65 0.54 -5.21 22.63
N SER A 66 -0.70 -4.81 22.94
CA SER A 66 -1.74 -5.70 23.49
C SER A 66 -2.53 -6.45 22.42
N ALA A 67 -2.53 -6.00 21.16
CA ALA A 67 -3.35 -6.56 20.09
C ALA A 67 -2.75 -7.80 19.40
N GLY A 68 -1.54 -8.22 19.78
CA GLY A 68 -0.93 -9.47 19.28
C GLY A 68 -0.34 -9.39 17.87
N TYR A 69 0.01 -8.19 17.40
CA TYR A 69 0.76 -8.00 16.16
C TYR A 69 2.12 -8.69 16.20
N THR A 70 2.48 -9.35 15.11
CA THR A 70 3.78 -10.01 14.96
C THR A 70 4.89 -9.00 14.69
N LYS A 71 6.14 -9.38 14.98
CA LYS A 71 7.32 -8.59 14.60
C LYS A 71 7.39 -8.30 13.10
N ARG A 72 6.91 -9.22 12.26
CA ARG A 72 6.84 -9.02 10.80
C ARG A 72 5.89 -7.89 10.45
N GLU A 73 4.75 -7.80 11.13
CA GLU A 73 3.74 -6.75 10.89
C GLU A 73 4.20 -5.39 11.41
N GLN A 74 4.96 -5.35 12.51
CA GLN A 74 5.64 -4.14 12.98
C GLN A 74 6.60 -3.60 11.91
N VAL A 75 7.46 -4.47 11.37
CA VAL A 75 8.39 -4.10 10.29
C VAL A 75 7.65 -3.69 9.02
N LEU A 76 6.55 -4.37 8.67
CA LEU A 76 5.73 -3.99 7.53
C LEU A 76 5.09 -2.60 7.71
N SER A 77 4.52 -2.34 8.88
CA SER A 77 3.92 -1.05 9.20
C SER A 77 4.95 0.08 9.15
N ASP A 78 6.14 -0.13 9.69
CA ASP A 78 7.23 0.85 9.59
C ASP A 78 7.61 1.14 8.12
N LYS A 79 7.70 0.11 7.27
CA LYS A 79 7.94 0.30 5.83
C LYS A 79 6.81 1.06 5.13
N ILE A 80 5.56 0.76 5.45
CA ILE A 80 4.39 1.47 4.88
C ILE A 80 4.44 2.94 5.28
N ILE A 81 4.68 3.26 6.56
CA ILE A 81 4.84 4.64 7.04
C ILE A 81 5.98 5.35 6.29
N GLN A 82 7.11 4.68 6.05
CA GLN A 82 8.20 5.25 5.26
C GLN A 82 7.79 5.56 3.81
N TYR A 83 7.11 4.65 3.13
CA TYR A 83 6.60 4.91 1.77
C TYR A 83 5.60 6.05 1.72
N TRP A 84 4.63 6.10 2.64
CA TRP A 84 3.63 7.17 2.70
C TRP A 84 4.26 8.52 3.04
N SER A 85 5.17 8.57 4.02
CA SER A 85 5.82 9.82 4.44
C SER A 85 6.79 10.37 3.40
N SER A 86 7.55 9.50 2.71
CA SER A 86 8.42 9.92 1.59
C SER A 86 7.60 10.45 0.41
N PHE A 87 6.54 9.74 0.01
CA PHE A 87 5.62 10.23 -1.03
C PHE A 87 5.02 11.59 -0.68
N ALA A 88 4.59 11.78 0.58
CA ALA A 88 4.06 13.07 1.02
C ALA A 88 5.10 14.20 1.03
N THR A 89 6.38 13.87 1.22
CA THR A 89 7.47 14.86 1.33
C THR A 89 7.98 15.31 -0.05
N ASP A 90 8.09 14.40 -1.02
CA ASP A 90 8.75 14.69 -2.31
C ASP A 90 8.12 13.99 -3.53
N GLY A 91 7.02 13.26 -3.35
CA GLY A 91 6.33 12.58 -4.43
C GLY A 91 6.97 11.27 -4.90
N ILE A 92 7.96 10.73 -4.19
CA ILE A 92 8.62 9.46 -4.53
C ILE A 92 8.61 8.52 -3.32
N PRO A 93 7.79 7.45 -3.32
CA PRO A 93 7.75 6.49 -2.24
C PRO A 93 9.07 5.70 -2.19
N ARG A 94 9.78 5.77 -1.06
CA ARG A 94 11.03 5.03 -0.83
C ARG A 94 11.22 4.69 0.64
N LEU A 95 12.01 3.64 0.89
CA LEU A 95 12.53 3.37 2.23
C LEU A 95 13.72 4.28 2.55
N ARG A 96 14.01 4.43 3.84
CA ARG A 96 15.14 5.24 4.34
C ARG A 96 16.50 4.60 4.08
N ASP A 97 16.56 3.28 3.93
CA ASP A 97 17.81 2.58 3.62
C ASP A 97 18.26 2.91 2.18
N ARG A 98 19.53 3.34 2.06
CA ARG A 98 20.08 3.99 0.85
C ARG A 98 20.36 3.04 -0.32
N LYS A 99 19.63 1.94 -0.48
CA LYS A 99 19.77 1.09 -1.67
C LYS A 99 18.79 1.56 -2.75
N SER A 100 19.26 1.67 -3.99
CA SER A 100 18.40 2.03 -5.13
C SER A 100 17.26 1.03 -5.38
N THR A 101 17.34 -0.16 -4.79
CA THR A 101 16.30 -1.20 -4.80
C THR A 101 15.07 -0.87 -3.96
N ASP A 102 15.12 0.22 -3.18
CA ASP A 102 14.12 0.52 -2.15
C ASP A 102 13.14 1.64 -2.58
N ILE A 103 13.18 2.03 -3.87
CA ILE A 103 12.22 2.95 -4.49
C ILE A 103 11.06 2.15 -5.05
N TRP A 104 9.83 2.58 -4.75
CA TRP A 104 8.63 1.99 -5.33
C TRP A 104 8.55 2.34 -6.82
N PRO A 105 8.37 1.35 -7.73
CA PRO A 105 8.36 1.61 -9.16
C PRO A 105 7.15 2.46 -9.58
N GLU A 106 7.37 3.39 -10.49
CA GLU A 106 6.31 4.15 -11.13
C GLU A 106 5.40 3.23 -11.96
N TYR A 107 4.10 3.50 -11.94
CA TYR A 107 3.11 2.76 -12.70
C TYR A 107 3.24 3.06 -14.20
N ASP A 108 3.61 2.05 -14.98
CA ASP A 108 3.82 2.15 -16.43
C ASP A 108 2.62 1.70 -17.28
N GLY A 109 1.53 1.26 -16.64
CA GLY A 109 0.35 0.73 -17.33
C GLY A 109 0.48 -0.72 -17.82
N VAL A 110 1.62 -1.38 -17.58
CA VAL A 110 1.80 -2.80 -17.84
C VAL A 110 1.51 -3.55 -16.54
N ASN A 111 0.70 -4.61 -16.65
CA ASN A 111 0.17 -5.37 -15.52
C ASN A 111 1.28 -6.20 -14.82
N ASN A 112 2.18 -5.52 -14.11
CA ASN A 112 3.19 -6.10 -13.25
C ASN A 112 2.72 -6.03 -11.80
N THR A 113 1.53 -6.57 -11.51
CA THR A 113 1.21 -7.02 -10.17
C THR A 113 2.08 -8.25 -9.88
N ARG A 114 3.26 -8.04 -9.29
CA ARG A 114 3.97 -9.11 -8.57
C ARG A 114 3.40 -9.24 -7.17
#